data_AF-A0A9D1NNK9-F1
#
_entry.id   AF-A0A9D1NNK9-F1
#
_cell.length_a   1.000
_cell.length_b   1.000
_cell.length_c   1.000
_cell.angle_alpha   90.00
_cell.angle_beta   90.00
_cell.angle_gamma   90.00
#
_symmetry.space_group_name_H-M   'P 1'
#
loop_
_entity.id
_entity.type
_entity.pdbx_description
1 polymer ?
#
loop_
_entity_poly.entity_id
_entity_poly.type
_entity_poly.pdbx_seq_one_letter_code
_entity_poly.pdbx_strand_id
1 'polypeptide(L)'
;MNALRRLLACLAALCLGAAAIAAETVDFALLRSRVAADLAVGVDWPRAVRRAEAHAAAMTPQGAWPDVDYANRHITVWAPRKHLERLRDIALVFGAEASGKARDPDLRDALLRGLTHWQQAHPRSKNWWFNQIFTPRLLGETLILAQAGGVGVDDLPPGLLDRWAKEGGDPSKKAFNTTGSNRMALGEHWAYRGILTGDARTLRVGLNALFSTLRLTDAEGLQRDLSFHQHGPQLYLGNYGYEWLSLAAKWLAYVGGT
;
A
#
# COMPACT_ATOMS: atom_id res chain seq x y z
N MET A 1 28.71 20.75 -6.82
CA MET A 1 28.96 20.33 -5.42
C MET A 1 27.91 20.81 -4.39
N ASN A 2 27.26 21.97 -4.55
CA ASN A 2 26.31 22.49 -3.54
C ASN A 2 24.91 21.86 -3.55
N ALA A 3 24.38 21.43 -4.70
CA ALA A 3 23.05 20.80 -4.77
C ALA A 3 23.05 19.38 -4.17
N LEU A 4 24.09 18.59 -4.42
CA LEU A 4 24.23 17.24 -3.88
C LEU A 4 24.41 17.24 -2.35
N ARG A 5 25.17 18.18 -1.81
CA ARG A 5 25.28 18.37 -0.35
C ARG A 5 23.94 18.79 0.28
N ARG A 6 23.14 19.61 -0.41
CA ARG A 6 21.80 19.99 0.04
C ARG A 6 20.81 18.83 -0.03
N LEU A 7 20.82 18.04 -1.11
CA LEU A 7 20.00 16.84 -1.25
C LEU A 7 20.38 15.77 -0.20
N LEU A 8 21.67 15.53 0.00
CA LEU A 8 22.16 14.62 1.03
C LEU A 8 21.92 15.14 2.45
N ALA A 9 21.96 16.47 2.67
CA ALA A 9 21.59 17.06 3.96
C ALA A 9 20.08 17.00 4.21
N CYS A 10 19.23 17.16 3.19
CA CYS A 10 17.79 16.92 3.29
C CYS A 10 17.51 15.43 3.56
N LEU A 11 18.14 14.51 2.82
CA LEU A 11 18.03 13.06 3.05
C LEU A 11 18.56 12.65 4.43
N ALA A 12 19.65 13.24 4.90
CA ALA A 12 20.22 12.99 6.22
C ALA A 12 19.35 13.57 7.35
N ALA A 13 18.78 14.77 7.18
CA ALA A 13 17.82 15.35 8.12
C ALA A 13 16.52 14.54 8.17
N LEU A 14 16.10 13.97 7.04
CA LEU A 14 14.97 13.03 6.93
C LEU A 14 15.29 11.67 7.56
N CYS A 15 16.54 11.20 7.49
CA CYS A 15 16.98 9.95 8.13
C CYS A 15 17.19 10.08 9.65
N LEU A 16 17.61 11.24 10.15
CA LEU A 16 17.82 11.49 11.58
C LEU A 16 16.50 11.61 12.36
N GLY A 17 15.40 12.00 11.70
CA GLY A 17 14.06 11.97 12.30
C GLY A 17 13.45 10.57 12.42
N ALA A 18 13.91 9.60 11.62
CA ALA A 18 13.36 8.24 11.61
C ALA A 18 13.96 7.32 12.70
N ALA A 19 14.98 7.76 13.43
CA ALA A 19 15.77 6.93 14.32
C ALA A 19 15.25 6.80 15.77
N ALA A 20 14.12 7.45 16.12
CA ALA A 20 13.55 7.31 17.46
C ALA A 20 12.02 7.43 17.46
N ILE A 21 11.34 6.46 16.85
CA ILE A 21 9.96 6.18 17.28
C ILE A 21 10.08 5.48 18.63
N ALA A 22 10.03 6.26 19.71
CA ALA A 22 9.85 5.73 21.05
C ALA A 22 8.51 4.97 21.07
N ALA A 23 8.51 3.76 21.63
CA ALA A 23 7.40 2.82 21.55
C ALA A 23 6.10 3.28 22.26
N GLU A 24 6.07 4.47 22.86
CA GLU A 24 4.97 4.96 23.70
C GLU A 24 4.13 6.09 23.07
N THR A 25 4.45 6.62 21.87
CA THR A 25 3.74 7.79 21.29
C THR A 25 3.41 7.68 19.79
N VAL A 26 3.20 6.49 19.23
CA VAL A 26 2.76 6.39 17.82
C VAL A 26 1.31 6.83 17.68
N ASP A 27 1.07 7.99 17.08
CA ASP A 27 -0.27 8.43 16.71
C ASP A 27 -0.73 7.73 15.42
N PHE A 28 -1.30 6.55 15.58
CA PHE A 28 -1.86 5.78 14.45
C PHE A 28 -3.00 6.50 13.73
N ALA A 29 -3.75 7.35 14.44
CA ALA A 29 -4.85 8.11 13.84
C ALA A 29 -4.31 9.17 12.89
N LEU A 30 -3.24 9.88 13.29
CA LEU A 30 -2.53 10.81 12.43
C LEU A 30 -1.90 10.13 11.21
N LEU A 31 -1.22 8.99 11.40
CA LEU A 31 -0.65 8.26 10.26
C LEU A 31 -1.74 7.80 9.29
N ARG A 32 -2.86 7.29 9.80
CA ARG A 32 -4.00 6.86 8.99
C ARG A 32 -4.61 8.02 8.20
N SER A 33 -4.81 9.18 8.84
CA SER A 33 -5.39 10.35 8.18
C SER A 33 -4.46 10.90 7.09
N ARG A 34 -3.14 10.90 7.30
CA ARG A 34 -2.15 11.29 6.29
C ARG A 34 -2.17 10.37 5.08
N VAL A 35 -2.23 9.05 5.29
CA VAL A 35 -2.35 8.08 4.19
C VAL A 35 -3.66 8.30 3.41
N ALA A 36 -4.79 8.40 4.10
CA ALA A 36 -6.08 8.60 3.45
C ALA A 36 -6.15 9.92 2.67
N ALA A 37 -5.61 11.01 3.23
CA ALA A 37 -5.53 12.31 2.57
C ALA A 37 -4.70 12.27 1.29
N ASP A 38 -3.53 11.62 1.32
CA ASP A 38 -2.65 11.48 0.15
C ASP A 38 -3.30 10.65 -0.96
N LEU A 39 -4.00 9.55 -0.61
CA LEU A 39 -4.75 8.75 -1.58
C LEU A 39 -5.90 9.52 -2.26
N ALA A 40 -6.34 10.62 -1.65
CA ALA A 40 -7.39 11.51 -2.14
C ALA A 40 -6.86 12.73 -2.92
N VAL A 41 -5.53 12.95 -2.97
CA VAL A 41 -4.93 14.07 -3.69
C VAL A 41 -5.19 13.96 -5.19
N GLY A 42 -5.64 15.05 -5.80
CA GLY A 42 -5.82 15.15 -7.26
C GLY A 42 -6.99 14.32 -7.83
N VAL A 43 -7.87 13.78 -6.98
CA VAL A 43 -9.03 13.00 -7.41
C VAL A 43 -10.07 13.89 -8.09
N ASP A 44 -10.49 13.49 -9.30
CA ASP A 44 -11.69 13.99 -9.96
C ASP A 44 -12.92 13.32 -9.32
N TRP A 45 -13.50 13.97 -8.30
CA TRP A 45 -14.58 13.41 -7.49
C TRP A 45 -15.83 13.02 -8.30
N PRO A 46 -16.38 13.86 -9.20
CA PRO A 46 -17.50 13.46 -10.04
C PRO A 46 -17.23 12.16 -10.83
N ARG A 47 -16.01 12.00 -11.37
CA ARG A 47 -15.64 10.78 -12.10
C ARG A 47 -15.45 9.58 -11.16
N ALA A 48 -14.82 9.79 -10.00
CA ALA A 48 -14.59 8.74 -9.01
C ALA A 48 -15.92 8.18 -8.47
N VAL A 49 -16.86 9.06 -8.10
CA VAL A 49 -18.20 8.68 -7.62
C VAL A 49 -18.93 7.84 -8.67
N ARG A 50 -19.05 8.33 -9.91
CA ARG A 50 -19.72 7.58 -10.99
C ARG A 50 -19.10 6.20 -11.20
N ARG A 51 -17.77 6.09 -11.10
CA ARG A 51 -17.07 4.81 -11.26
C ARG A 51 -17.35 3.87 -10.08
N ALA A 52 -17.27 4.35 -8.85
CA ALA A 52 -17.54 3.55 -7.65
C ALA A 52 -18.99 3.03 -7.63
N GLU A 53 -19.96 3.88 -7.96
CA GLU A 53 -21.37 3.49 -8.06
C GLU A 53 -21.58 2.45 -9.17
N ALA A 54 -20.94 2.62 -10.34
CA ALA A 54 -20.99 1.63 -11.41
C ALA A 54 -20.36 0.28 -10.99
N HIS A 55 -19.28 0.30 -10.21
CA HIS A 55 -18.68 -0.92 -9.67
C HIS A 55 -19.61 -1.60 -8.67
N ALA A 56 -20.22 -0.84 -7.75
CA ALA A 56 -21.17 -1.37 -6.77
C ALA A 56 -22.41 -1.98 -7.48
N ALA A 57 -22.97 -1.30 -8.48
CA ALA A 57 -24.13 -1.77 -9.24
C ALA A 57 -23.84 -3.04 -10.07
N ALA A 58 -22.63 -3.18 -10.60
CA ALA A 58 -22.22 -4.37 -11.37
C ALA A 58 -21.80 -5.56 -10.49
N MET A 59 -21.75 -5.38 -9.16
CA MET A 59 -21.39 -6.44 -8.22
C MET A 59 -22.57 -7.38 -8.00
N THR A 60 -22.30 -8.68 -8.02
CA THR A 60 -23.29 -9.71 -7.68
C THR A 60 -23.65 -9.67 -6.19
N PRO A 61 -24.79 -10.25 -5.79
CA PRO A 61 -25.14 -10.38 -4.37
C PRO A 61 -24.08 -11.10 -3.52
N GLN A 62 -23.26 -11.95 -4.13
CA GLN A 62 -22.17 -12.68 -3.48
C GLN A 62 -20.86 -11.88 -3.40
N GLY A 63 -20.83 -10.61 -3.82
CA GLY A 63 -19.63 -9.76 -3.78
C GLY A 63 -18.67 -9.95 -4.96
N ALA A 64 -19.00 -10.80 -5.92
CA ALA A 64 -18.20 -11.04 -7.11
C ALA A 64 -18.54 -10.06 -8.23
N TRP A 65 -17.61 -9.87 -9.15
CA TRP A 65 -17.88 -9.27 -10.47
C TRP A 65 -17.83 -10.32 -11.58
N PRO A 66 -18.86 -10.44 -12.43
CA PRO A 66 -18.94 -11.50 -13.45
C PRO A 66 -17.84 -11.45 -14.52
N ASP A 67 -17.27 -10.27 -14.79
CA ASP A 67 -16.21 -10.09 -15.79
C ASP A 67 -14.79 -10.37 -15.27
N VAL A 68 -14.67 -10.87 -14.03
CA VAL A 68 -13.39 -11.22 -13.41
C VAL A 68 -13.24 -12.73 -13.36
N ASP A 69 -12.24 -13.27 -14.09
CA ASP A 69 -11.82 -14.66 -13.95
C ASP A 69 -10.98 -14.84 -12.67
N TYR A 70 -11.63 -15.28 -11.59
CA TYR A 70 -10.99 -15.54 -10.30
C TYR A 70 -10.04 -16.75 -10.31
N ALA A 71 -10.19 -17.66 -11.28
CA ALA A 71 -9.32 -18.83 -11.42
C ALA A 71 -8.03 -18.50 -12.19
N ASN A 72 -7.94 -17.33 -12.82
CA ASN A 72 -6.75 -16.91 -13.55
C ASN A 72 -5.52 -16.80 -12.62
N ARG A 73 -4.43 -17.47 -13.00
CA ARG A 73 -3.15 -17.47 -12.26
C ARG A 73 -1.99 -16.90 -13.08
N HIS A 74 -2.27 -16.10 -14.10
CA HIS A 74 -1.26 -15.65 -15.07
C HIS A 74 -0.16 -14.79 -14.42
N ILE A 75 1.07 -14.87 -14.94
CA ILE A 75 2.27 -14.23 -14.34
C ILE A 75 2.34 -12.71 -14.61
N THR A 76 1.76 -12.22 -15.70
CA THR A 76 1.71 -10.79 -16.06
C THR A 76 0.28 -10.22 -16.02
N VAL A 77 -0.63 -10.77 -16.83
CA VAL A 77 -2.04 -10.34 -16.91
C VAL A 77 -2.90 -11.11 -15.91
N TRP A 78 -2.82 -10.76 -14.63
CA TRP A 78 -3.57 -11.42 -13.57
C TRP A 78 -4.96 -10.81 -13.39
N ALA A 79 -6.00 -11.44 -13.95
CA ALA A 79 -7.37 -10.90 -13.98
C ALA A 79 -7.98 -10.55 -12.60
N PRO A 80 -7.75 -11.32 -11.51
CA PRO A 80 -8.28 -11.04 -10.17
C PRO A 80 -7.86 -9.68 -9.61
N ARG A 81 -6.77 -9.08 -10.12
CA ARG A 81 -6.34 -7.73 -9.71
C ARG A 81 -7.48 -6.70 -9.81
N LYS A 82 -8.36 -6.85 -10.82
CA LYS A 82 -9.50 -5.95 -11.06
C LYS A 82 -10.47 -5.89 -9.88
N HIS A 83 -10.66 -7.01 -9.17
CA HIS A 83 -11.54 -7.06 -8.02
C HIS A 83 -11.06 -6.11 -6.92
N LEU A 84 -9.79 -6.20 -6.54
CA LEU A 84 -9.22 -5.32 -5.52
C LEU A 84 -9.15 -3.86 -5.98
N GLU A 85 -8.84 -3.60 -7.25
CA GLU A 85 -8.85 -2.23 -7.80
C GLU A 85 -10.24 -1.59 -7.67
N ARG A 86 -11.31 -2.34 -7.96
CA ARG A 86 -12.69 -1.87 -7.80
C ARG A 86 -13.04 -1.62 -6.33
N LEU A 87 -12.60 -2.50 -5.42
CA LEU A 87 -12.79 -2.27 -3.99
C LEU A 87 -12.05 -1.02 -3.51
N ARG A 88 -10.84 -0.78 -3.99
CA ARG A 88 -10.08 0.44 -3.68
C ARG A 88 -10.78 1.70 -4.19
N ASP A 89 -11.37 1.66 -5.39
CA ASP A 89 -12.17 2.77 -5.94
C ASP A 89 -13.45 3.01 -5.12
N ILE A 90 -14.14 1.96 -4.67
CA ILE A 90 -15.31 2.09 -3.77
C ILE A 90 -14.87 2.65 -2.41
N ALA A 91 -13.79 2.14 -1.83
CA ALA A 91 -13.24 2.60 -0.55
C ALA A 91 -12.83 4.07 -0.60
N LEU A 92 -12.24 4.53 -1.71
CA LEU A 92 -11.86 5.93 -1.89
C LEU A 92 -13.06 6.86 -1.77
N VAL A 93 -14.17 6.53 -2.44
CA VAL A 93 -15.40 7.34 -2.40
C VAL A 93 -16.07 7.23 -1.04
N PHE A 94 -16.16 6.03 -0.48
CA PHE A 94 -16.76 5.77 0.83
C PHE A 94 -16.01 6.45 2.00
N GLY A 95 -14.68 6.53 1.92
CA GLY A 95 -13.83 7.04 3.00
C GLY A 95 -13.54 8.54 2.97
N ALA A 96 -13.84 9.23 1.87
CA ALA A 96 -13.47 10.62 1.69
C ALA A 96 -14.68 11.56 1.74
N GLU A 97 -14.71 12.47 2.71
CA GLU A 97 -15.77 13.49 2.87
C GLU A 97 -15.98 14.32 1.58
N ALA A 98 -14.90 14.62 0.85
CA ALA A 98 -14.95 15.38 -0.40
C ALA A 98 -15.71 14.67 -1.55
N SER A 99 -16.01 13.38 -1.43
CA SER A 99 -16.77 12.64 -2.44
C SER A 99 -18.27 12.97 -2.41
N GLY A 100 -18.78 13.54 -1.32
CA GLY A 100 -20.23 13.69 -1.08
C GLY A 100 -20.97 12.36 -0.85
N LYS A 101 -20.24 11.25 -0.80
CA LYS A 101 -20.72 9.86 -0.60
C LYS A 101 -19.97 9.17 0.55
N ALA A 102 -19.35 9.97 1.42
CA ALA A 102 -18.67 9.43 2.58
C ALA A 102 -19.66 8.69 3.47
N ARG A 103 -19.27 7.50 3.93
CA ARG A 103 -20.07 6.65 4.84
C ARG A 103 -21.40 6.20 4.25
N ASP A 104 -21.57 6.28 2.93
CA ASP A 104 -22.75 5.81 2.23
C ASP A 104 -22.98 4.31 2.52
N PRO A 105 -24.20 3.91 2.95
CA PRO A 105 -24.46 2.53 3.38
C PRO A 105 -24.39 1.52 2.22
N ASP A 106 -24.77 1.92 1.00
CA ASP A 106 -24.71 1.02 -0.15
C ASP A 106 -23.26 0.73 -0.54
N LEU A 107 -22.39 1.76 -0.49
CA LEU A 107 -20.96 1.60 -0.72
C LEU A 107 -20.29 0.78 0.39
N ARG A 108 -20.69 0.97 1.66
CA ARG A 108 -20.22 0.16 2.80
C ARG A 108 -20.54 -1.32 2.57
N ASP A 109 -21.79 -1.61 2.24
CA ASP A 109 -22.24 -2.99 2.07
C ASP A 109 -21.60 -3.65 0.85
N ALA A 110 -21.42 -2.91 -0.26
CA ALA A 110 -20.67 -3.38 -1.42
C ALA A 110 -19.20 -3.70 -1.05
N LEU A 111 -18.54 -2.84 -0.29
CA LEU A 111 -17.18 -3.06 0.22
C LEU A 111 -17.06 -4.36 1.02
N LEU A 112 -17.92 -4.54 2.01
CA LEU A 112 -17.86 -5.70 2.90
C LEU A 112 -18.19 -7.01 2.17
N ARG A 113 -19.18 -7.00 1.26
CA ARG A 113 -19.48 -8.16 0.42
C ARG A 113 -18.32 -8.50 -0.50
N GLY A 114 -17.71 -7.51 -1.15
CA GLY A 114 -16.58 -7.73 -2.03
C GLY A 114 -15.35 -8.24 -1.29
N LEU A 115 -15.01 -7.65 -0.14
CA LEU A 115 -13.92 -8.15 0.72
C LEU A 115 -14.19 -9.60 1.17
N THR A 116 -15.44 -9.93 1.50
CA THR A 116 -15.85 -11.30 1.84
C THR A 116 -15.62 -12.26 0.68
N HIS A 117 -16.03 -11.85 -0.53
CA HIS A 117 -15.80 -12.63 -1.73
C HIS A 117 -14.30 -12.83 -2.02
N TRP A 118 -13.49 -11.77 -1.92
CA TRP A 118 -12.03 -11.86 -2.09
C TRP A 118 -11.40 -12.87 -1.14
N GLN A 119 -11.87 -12.88 0.11
CA GLN A 119 -11.40 -13.82 1.12
C GLN A 119 -11.78 -15.27 0.78
N GLN A 120 -13.02 -15.50 0.36
CA GLN A 120 -13.54 -16.82 0.00
C GLN A 120 -12.92 -17.37 -1.30
N ALA A 121 -12.85 -16.55 -2.35
CA ALA A 121 -12.33 -16.95 -3.66
C ALA A 121 -10.82 -17.20 -3.65
N HIS A 122 -10.10 -16.59 -2.70
CA HIS A 122 -8.66 -16.80 -2.46
C HIS A 122 -7.78 -16.81 -3.74
N PRO A 123 -7.91 -15.85 -4.67
CA PRO A 123 -7.19 -15.92 -5.93
C PRO A 123 -5.68 -15.73 -5.72
N ARG A 124 -4.85 -16.41 -6.53
CA ARG A 124 -3.38 -16.33 -6.49
C ARG A 124 -2.75 -16.36 -7.89
N SER A 125 -1.82 -15.46 -8.15
CA SER A 125 -1.00 -15.48 -9.37
C SER A 125 0.15 -16.50 -9.25
N LYS A 126 0.67 -16.96 -10.39
CA LYS A 126 1.99 -17.62 -10.47
C LYS A 126 3.15 -16.64 -10.23
N ASN A 127 2.92 -15.34 -10.36
CA ASN A 127 3.90 -14.31 -10.01
C ASN A 127 3.85 -13.99 -8.52
N TRP A 128 4.97 -14.17 -7.83
CA TRP A 128 5.09 -13.80 -6.42
C TRP A 128 4.76 -12.32 -6.18
N TRP A 129 5.09 -11.43 -7.13
CA TRP A 129 4.91 -9.99 -6.99
C TRP A 129 3.44 -9.61 -6.78
N PHE A 130 2.51 -10.24 -7.52
CA PHE A 130 1.09 -10.00 -7.31
C PHE A 130 0.64 -10.41 -5.90
N ASN A 131 1.11 -11.56 -5.44
CA ASN A 131 0.68 -12.15 -4.17
C ASN A 131 1.30 -11.45 -2.95
N GLN A 132 2.57 -11.06 -3.05
CA GLN A 132 3.37 -10.58 -1.93
C GLN A 132 3.53 -9.06 -1.89
N ILE A 133 3.32 -8.35 -3.00
CA ILE A 133 3.45 -6.89 -3.09
C ILE A 133 2.13 -6.25 -3.50
N PHE A 134 1.61 -6.54 -4.69
CA PHE A 134 0.43 -5.84 -5.24
C PHE A 134 -0.80 -6.00 -4.35
N THR A 135 -1.21 -7.24 -4.09
CA THR A 135 -2.41 -7.53 -3.28
C THR A 135 -2.29 -6.96 -1.87
N PRO A 136 -1.20 -7.20 -1.12
CA PRO A 136 -1.00 -6.62 0.20
C PRO A 136 -1.03 -5.09 0.24
N ARG A 137 -0.40 -4.41 -0.73
CA ARG A 137 -0.39 -2.94 -0.78
C ARG A 137 -1.77 -2.38 -1.08
N LEU A 138 -2.43 -2.91 -2.11
CA LEU A 138 -3.75 -2.43 -2.52
C LEU A 138 -4.83 -2.75 -1.47
N LEU A 139 -4.72 -3.89 -0.79
CA LEU A 139 -5.57 -4.20 0.36
C LEU A 139 -5.32 -3.20 1.50
N GLY A 140 -4.07 -2.84 1.78
CA GLY A 140 -3.74 -1.83 2.79
C GLY A 140 -4.34 -0.45 2.50
N GLU A 141 -4.23 0.04 1.27
CA GLU A 141 -4.89 1.28 0.84
C GLU A 141 -6.41 1.18 1.01
N THR A 142 -7.01 0.09 0.51
CA THR A 142 -8.46 -0.15 0.57
C THR A 142 -8.97 -0.13 2.01
N LEU A 143 -8.29 -0.82 2.93
CA LEU A 143 -8.72 -0.94 4.32
C LEU A 143 -8.48 0.35 5.12
N ILE A 144 -7.44 1.12 4.83
CA ILE A 144 -7.23 2.45 5.44
C ILE A 144 -8.34 3.42 5.01
N LEU A 145 -8.69 3.43 3.72
CA LEU A 145 -9.80 4.23 3.21
C LEU A 145 -11.14 3.78 3.79
N ALA A 146 -11.38 2.47 3.91
CA ALA A 146 -12.58 1.94 4.56
C ALA A 146 -12.65 2.35 6.05
N GLN A 147 -11.54 2.35 6.78
CA GLN A 147 -11.50 2.84 8.15
C GLN A 147 -11.81 4.34 8.25
N ALA A 148 -11.40 5.16 7.28
CA ALA A 148 -11.75 6.58 7.25
C ALA A 148 -13.27 6.80 7.11
N GLY A 149 -13.98 5.89 6.43
CA GLY A 149 -15.44 5.87 6.33
C GLY A 149 -16.15 5.14 7.48
N GLY A 150 -15.42 4.62 8.47
CA GLY A 150 -15.99 4.00 9.67
C GLY A 150 -16.12 2.47 9.64
N VAL A 151 -15.48 1.77 8.71
CA VAL A 151 -15.37 0.29 8.75
C VAL A 151 -14.24 -0.09 9.73
N GLY A 152 -14.60 -0.71 10.85
CA GLY A 152 -13.66 -1.18 11.86
C GLY A 152 -12.94 -2.47 11.46
N VAL A 153 -11.92 -2.87 12.24
CA VAL A 153 -11.27 -4.17 12.05
C VAL A 153 -12.25 -5.33 12.29
N ASP A 154 -13.17 -5.16 13.23
CA ASP A 154 -14.18 -6.17 13.60
C ASP A 154 -15.27 -6.35 12.52
N ASP A 155 -15.42 -5.38 11.60
CA ASP A 155 -16.31 -5.51 10.45
C ASP A 155 -15.71 -6.37 9.32
N LEU A 156 -14.41 -6.63 9.35
CA LEU A 156 -13.71 -7.29 8.25
C LEU A 156 -14.05 -8.79 8.17
N PRO A 157 -14.02 -9.39 6.96
CA PRO A 157 -14.21 -10.83 6.81
C PRO A 157 -13.23 -11.63 7.67
N PRO A 158 -13.69 -12.68 8.37
CA PRO A 158 -12.84 -13.50 9.22
C PRO A 158 -11.60 -14.04 8.49
N GLY A 159 -10.45 -13.92 9.16
CA GLY A 159 -9.16 -14.40 8.64
C GLY A 159 -8.57 -13.56 7.50
N LEU A 160 -9.18 -12.45 7.08
CA LEU A 160 -8.63 -11.57 6.05
C LEU A 160 -7.27 -10.99 6.47
N LEU A 161 -7.18 -10.49 7.71
CA LEU A 161 -5.94 -9.93 8.26
C LEU A 161 -4.86 -11.02 8.45
N ASP A 162 -5.25 -12.21 8.90
CA ASP A 162 -4.32 -13.35 9.06
C ASP A 162 -3.76 -13.79 7.70
N ARG A 163 -4.62 -13.89 6.68
CA ARG A 163 -4.20 -14.19 5.31
C ARG A 163 -3.25 -13.12 4.79
N TRP A 164 -3.59 -11.84 4.96
CA TRP A 164 -2.70 -10.74 4.55
C TRP A 164 -1.35 -10.84 5.27
N ALA A 165 -1.34 -11.15 6.56
CA ALA A 165 -0.11 -11.30 7.33
C ALA A 165 0.75 -12.49 6.89
N LYS A 166 0.10 -13.63 6.58
CA LYS A 166 0.76 -14.88 6.21
C LYS A 166 1.28 -14.88 4.76
N GLU A 167 0.54 -14.28 3.85
CA GLU A 167 0.82 -14.36 2.41
C GLU A 167 1.51 -13.12 1.84
N GLY A 168 1.36 -11.96 2.48
CA GLY A 168 2.16 -10.78 2.16
C GLY A 168 3.64 -11.07 2.37
N GLY A 169 4.50 -10.50 1.53
CA GLY A 169 5.94 -10.76 1.65
C GLY A 169 6.48 -10.18 2.95
N ASP A 170 7.52 -10.79 3.50
CA ASP A 170 8.16 -10.35 4.74
C ASP A 170 9.49 -9.66 4.41
N PRO A 171 9.59 -8.32 4.56
CA PRO A 171 10.81 -7.60 4.24
C PRO A 171 11.94 -7.89 5.24
N SER A 172 11.68 -8.54 6.37
CA SER A 172 12.73 -8.92 7.32
C SER A 172 13.50 -10.17 6.86
N LYS A 173 12.91 -10.99 5.98
CA LYS A 173 13.56 -12.19 5.44
C LYS A 173 14.58 -11.81 4.37
N LYS A 174 15.71 -12.48 4.35
CA LYS A 174 16.68 -12.37 3.25
C LYS A 174 16.23 -13.27 2.11
N ALA A 175 15.72 -12.67 1.03
CA ALA A 175 15.31 -13.39 -0.17
C ALA A 175 15.66 -12.59 -1.44
N PHE A 176 15.51 -13.21 -2.61
CA PHE A 176 15.83 -12.59 -3.91
C PHE A 176 14.98 -11.35 -4.21
N ASN A 177 13.86 -11.17 -3.50
CA ASN A 177 12.87 -10.12 -3.72
C ASN A 177 12.81 -9.10 -2.57
N THR A 178 13.82 -9.03 -1.70
CA THR A 178 13.77 -8.19 -0.48
C THR A 178 14.82 -7.08 -0.48
N THR A 179 15.16 -6.57 -1.65
CA THR A 179 16.16 -5.53 -1.94
C THR A 179 15.57 -4.38 -2.75
N GLY A 180 16.24 -3.22 -2.74
CA GLY A 180 15.84 -2.03 -3.50
C GLY A 180 14.35 -1.68 -3.40
N SER A 181 13.71 -1.40 -4.54
CA SER A 181 12.29 -1.01 -4.58
C SER A 181 11.36 -2.11 -4.06
N ASN A 182 11.66 -3.39 -4.31
CA ASN A 182 10.83 -4.49 -3.80
C ASN A 182 10.81 -4.51 -2.27
N ARG A 183 11.95 -4.23 -1.61
CA ARG A 183 11.99 -4.10 -0.14
C ARG A 183 11.09 -2.97 0.36
N MET A 184 11.10 -1.82 -0.32
CA MET A 184 10.24 -0.69 0.03
C MET A 184 8.76 -1.04 -0.15
N ALA A 185 8.40 -1.67 -1.26
CA ALA A 185 7.02 -2.07 -1.54
C ALA A 185 6.49 -3.11 -0.54
N LEU A 186 7.35 -4.04 -0.10
CA LEU A 186 7.05 -4.92 1.04
C LEU A 186 6.89 -4.13 2.34
N GLY A 187 7.80 -3.20 2.62
CA GLY A 187 7.74 -2.31 3.79
C GLY A 187 6.45 -1.50 3.87
N GLU A 188 5.97 -1.00 2.72
CA GLU A 188 4.73 -0.23 2.63
C GLU A 188 3.51 -1.01 3.12
N HIS A 189 3.30 -2.24 2.63
CA HIS A 189 2.13 -3.00 3.10
C HIS A 189 2.25 -3.44 4.57
N TRP A 190 3.47 -3.62 5.08
CA TRP A 190 3.68 -3.83 6.52
C TRP A 190 3.32 -2.59 7.32
N ALA A 191 3.73 -1.41 6.86
CA ALA A 191 3.40 -0.16 7.52
C ALA A 191 1.87 0.10 7.49
N TYR A 192 1.20 -0.15 6.36
CA TYR A 192 -0.26 -0.11 6.29
C TYR A 192 -0.92 -1.08 7.26
N ARG A 193 -0.45 -2.33 7.36
CA ARG A 193 -0.99 -3.30 8.32
C ARG A 193 -0.82 -2.82 9.77
N GLY A 194 0.36 -2.32 10.11
CA GLY A 194 0.63 -1.76 11.45
C GLY A 194 -0.27 -0.57 11.79
N ILE A 195 -0.49 0.35 10.84
CA ILE A 195 -1.41 1.49 10.99
C ILE A 195 -2.86 1.03 11.18
N LEU A 196 -3.28 0.03 10.39
CA LEU A 196 -4.64 -0.49 10.41
C LEU A 196 -4.96 -1.13 11.77
N THR A 197 -4.02 -1.92 12.31
CA THR A 197 -4.22 -2.72 13.53
C THR A 197 -3.68 -2.05 14.81
N GLY A 198 -3.09 -0.86 14.71
CA GLY A 198 -2.42 -0.21 15.85
C GLY A 198 -1.20 -0.98 16.39
N ASP A 199 -0.53 -1.77 15.53
CA ASP A 199 0.63 -2.57 15.92
C ASP A 199 1.94 -1.85 15.60
N ALA A 200 2.54 -1.25 16.63
CA ALA A 200 3.80 -0.50 16.52
C ALA A 200 4.98 -1.38 16.09
N ARG A 201 4.97 -2.67 16.44
CA ARG A 201 6.03 -3.61 16.04
C ARG A 201 5.96 -3.87 14.54
N THR A 202 4.77 -4.18 14.03
CA THR A 202 4.54 -4.36 12.59
C THR A 202 4.86 -3.08 11.82
N LEU A 203 4.42 -1.91 12.30
CA LEU A 203 4.75 -0.62 11.69
C LEU A 203 6.26 -0.41 11.60
N ARG A 204 6.99 -0.64 12.70
CA ARG A 204 8.45 -0.47 12.74
C ARG A 204 9.17 -1.38 11.75
N VAL A 205 8.73 -2.62 11.56
CA VAL A 205 9.31 -3.51 10.53
C VAL A 205 9.10 -2.91 9.13
N GLY A 206 7.91 -2.38 8.85
CA GLY A 206 7.59 -1.71 7.58
C GLY A 206 8.46 -0.46 7.34
N LEU A 207 8.53 0.44 8.32
CA LEU A 207 9.33 1.66 8.22
C LEU A 207 10.83 1.38 8.10
N ASN A 208 11.34 0.39 8.83
CA ASN A 208 12.73 -0.06 8.67
C ASN A 208 12.99 -0.57 7.24
N ALA A 209 12.06 -1.33 6.67
CA ALA A 209 12.20 -1.82 5.29
C ALA A 209 12.21 -0.68 4.28
N LEU A 210 11.34 0.31 4.43
CA LEU A 210 11.30 1.53 3.61
C LEU A 210 12.62 2.30 3.72
N PHE A 211 12.97 2.76 4.93
CA PHE A 211 14.07 3.72 5.11
C PHE A 211 15.46 3.10 5.04
N SER A 212 15.61 1.79 5.31
CA SER A 212 16.92 1.13 5.15
C SER A 212 17.46 1.23 3.72
N THR A 213 16.60 1.40 2.71
CA THR A 213 17.02 1.53 1.31
C THR A 213 17.54 2.94 0.96
N LEU A 214 17.37 3.93 1.84
CA LEU A 214 17.79 5.33 1.65
C LEU A 214 19.28 5.51 1.97
N ARG A 215 20.12 4.76 1.25
CA ARG A 215 21.57 4.78 1.44
C ARG A 215 22.28 4.54 0.11
N LEU A 216 23.51 5.03 0.01
CA LEU A 216 24.41 4.63 -1.07
C LEU A 216 24.80 3.16 -0.90
N THR A 217 24.88 2.42 -2.00
CA THR A 217 25.29 1.02 -2.01
C THR A 217 26.00 0.66 -3.31
N ASP A 218 26.80 -0.40 -3.28
CA ASP A 218 27.44 -1.00 -4.46
C ASP A 218 26.66 -2.27 -4.94
N ALA A 219 25.48 -2.54 -4.35
CA ALA A 219 24.53 -3.57 -4.74
C ALA A 219 23.26 -2.93 -5.38
N GLU A 220 22.12 -3.64 -5.41
CA GLU A 220 20.85 -3.02 -5.85
C GLU A 220 20.43 -1.85 -4.93
N GLY A 221 20.08 -0.72 -5.53
CA GLY A 221 19.68 0.51 -4.84
C GLY A 221 20.32 1.76 -5.46
N LEU A 222 20.38 2.84 -4.67
CA LEU A 222 21.02 4.10 -5.06
C LEU A 222 22.56 3.95 -5.04
N GLN A 223 23.19 4.22 -6.17
CA GLN A 223 24.64 4.12 -6.34
C GLN A 223 25.36 5.44 -5.99
N ARG A 224 26.68 5.38 -5.85
CA ARG A 224 27.52 6.55 -5.52
C ARG A 224 27.50 7.65 -6.57
N ASP A 225 27.30 7.29 -7.84
CA ASP A 225 27.17 8.22 -8.97
C ASP A 225 25.71 8.68 -9.18
N LEU A 226 24.81 8.34 -8.25
CA LEU A 226 23.37 8.65 -8.27
C LEU A 226 22.57 7.94 -9.35
N SER A 227 23.15 6.94 -10.02
CA SER A 227 22.36 5.96 -10.74
C SER A 227 21.56 5.09 -9.77
N PHE A 228 20.50 4.44 -10.25
CA PHE A 228 19.73 3.48 -9.47
C PHE A 228 19.75 2.11 -10.14
N HIS A 229 20.15 1.09 -9.39
CA HIS A 229 20.28 -0.28 -9.88
C HIS A 229 19.24 -1.22 -9.26
N GLN A 230 18.66 -2.10 -10.07
CA GLN A 230 17.76 -3.17 -9.63
C GLN A 230 17.84 -4.35 -10.61
N HIS A 231 17.63 -5.58 -10.13
CA HIS A 231 17.89 -6.85 -10.82
C HIS A 231 19.39 -7.06 -11.10
N GLY A 232 20.20 -6.87 -10.06
CA GLY A 232 21.67 -6.79 -10.16
C GLY A 232 22.13 -5.38 -10.55
N PRO A 233 23.32 -5.23 -11.17
CA PRO A 233 23.90 -3.94 -11.55
C PRO A 233 23.27 -3.40 -12.86
N GLN A 234 21.94 -3.47 -12.98
CA GLN A 234 21.20 -2.97 -14.13
C GLN A 234 20.63 -1.58 -13.83
N LEU A 235 20.96 -0.60 -14.68
CA LEU A 235 20.39 0.75 -14.60
C LEU A 235 18.86 0.71 -14.75
N TYR A 236 18.15 1.23 -13.75
CA TYR A 236 16.69 1.14 -13.69
C TYR A 236 16.01 2.41 -13.15
N LEU A 237 16.54 3.59 -13.51
CA LEU A 237 16.10 4.89 -12.98
C LEU A 237 14.61 5.20 -13.22
N GLY A 238 14.11 5.02 -14.44
CA GLY A 238 12.75 5.43 -14.82
C GLY A 238 11.61 4.51 -14.37
N ASN A 239 11.92 3.40 -13.69
CA ASN A 239 10.90 2.44 -13.21
C ASN A 239 11.14 2.12 -11.72
N TYR A 240 11.97 1.12 -11.39
CA TYR A 240 12.24 0.80 -9.98
C TYR A 240 12.89 1.95 -9.20
N GLY A 241 13.73 2.76 -9.85
CA GLY A 241 14.28 3.97 -9.24
C GLY A 241 13.21 5.04 -8.98
N TYR A 242 12.26 5.20 -9.90
CA TYR A 242 11.12 6.10 -9.73
C TYR A 242 10.20 5.61 -8.60
N GLU A 243 9.82 4.32 -8.59
CA GLU A 243 9.02 3.74 -7.51
C GLU A 243 9.71 3.91 -6.15
N TRP A 244 11.00 3.62 -6.06
CA TRP A 244 11.80 3.81 -4.86
C TRP A 244 11.75 5.27 -4.37
N LEU A 245 11.96 6.24 -5.26
CA LEU A 245 11.95 7.66 -4.91
C LEU A 245 10.53 8.13 -4.49
N SER A 246 9.50 7.70 -5.21
CA SER A 246 8.11 8.00 -4.89
C SER A 246 7.70 7.44 -3.53
N LEU A 247 8.07 6.19 -3.23
CA LEU A 247 7.82 5.57 -1.92
C LEU A 247 8.57 6.30 -0.81
N ALA A 248 9.83 6.69 -1.05
CA ALA A 248 10.62 7.44 -0.09
C ALA A 248 9.95 8.78 0.26
N ALA A 249 9.62 9.58 -0.76
CA ALA A 249 8.99 10.89 -0.58
C ALA A 249 7.66 10.78 0.16
N LYS A 250 6.80 9.85 -0.26
CA LYS A 250 5.49 9.60 0.34
C LYS A 250 5.58 9.22 1.82
N TRP A 251 6.40 8.22 2.15
CA TRP A 251 6.50 7.72 3.52
C TRP A 251 7.21 8.69 4.47
N LEU A 252 8.19 9.46 3.97
CA LEU A 252 8.78 10.55 4.74
C LEU A 252 7.76 11.63 5.08
N ALA A 253 6.83 11.95 4.17
CA ALA A 253 5.74 12.88 4.46
C ALA A 253 4.77 12.31 5.50
N TYR A 254 4.45 11.01 5.43
CA TYR A 254 3.53 10.38 6.38
C TYR A 254 4.06 10.35 7.82
N VAL A 255 5.35 10.08 8.01
CA VAL A 255 5.96 9.95 9.36
C VAL A 255 6.65 11.24 9.84
N GLY A 256 6.57 12.32 9.07
CA GLY A 256 7.19 13.59 9.45
C GLY A 256 6.66 14.10 10.79
N GLY A 257 7.54 14.28 11.76
CA GLY A 257 7.20 14.79 13.09
C GLY A 257 6.43 13.83 14.00
N THR A 258 6.49 12.52 13.74
CA THR A 258 5.94 11.44 14.60
C THR A 258 7.03 10.66 15.30
#